data_AF-A0A4W2CNJ5-F1
#
_entry.id   AF-A0A4W2CNJ5-F1
#
_cell.length_a   1.000
_cell.length_b   1.000
_cell.length_c   1.000
_cell.angle_alpha   90.00
_cell.angle_beta   90.00
_cell.angle_gamma   90.00
#
_symmetry.space_group_name_H-M   'P 1'
#
loop_
_entity.id
_entity.type
_entity.pdbx_description
1 polymer ?
#
loop_
_entity_poly.entity_id
_entity_poly.type
_entity_poly.pdbx_seq_one_letter_code
_entity_poly.pdbx_strand_id
1 'polypeptide(L)'
;GRARRDVGGPWRRRRRRHEKPGGRHLRGEGAQRLGVRSGGRLRRPLGPREPSPRWTVESCFVASRKPETITGCLRKHLEQLRAPEGSLSEALGHLHLDAPPVEADATPGSVPEETLVPGTCCFKCVCYGVGKFASCIIARSQLAFLLLLLERCQIPRSHCCVYDPLFSRLEIAVLNALGVVVLGDNEEGKRSVCGEPTIFYMPHCGTALYNNLLWRNWSVDALSKVVIIGNSFGGLEERLLTRILHKHYPYVAKILTGLEELAFPQTPRYMDVFNDTSLHWFPVQKLTQLPTDTWAFREEPDYQDCEDLEIIRKKTEPPCADLSSL
;
A
#
# COMPACT_ATOMS: atom_id res chain seq x y z
N GLY A 1 -23.69 50.25 44.47
CA GLY A 1 -22.62 50.50 45.46
C GLY A 1 -21.53 49.46 45.29
N ARG A 2 -20.27 49.91 45.42
CA ARG A 2 -18.97 49.20 45.65
C ARG A 2 -19.02 47.66 45.87
N ALA A 3 -18.02 46.85 45.53
CA ALA A 3 -16.73 46.97 44.84
C ALA A 3 -16.06 45.56 44.84
N ARG A 4 -15.26 45.26 43.79
CA ARG A 4 -13.93 44.56 43.75
C ARG A 4 -13.85 43.08 44.25
N ARG A 5 -13.07 42.15 43.68
CA ARG A 5 -11.69 42.17 43.09
C ARG A 5 -11.39 40.85 42.32
N ASP A 6 -10.54 40.96 41.29
CA ASP A 6 -9.41 40.12 40.77
C ASP A 6 -9.33 38.59 41.08
N VAL A 7 -8.76 37.70 40.24
CA VAL A 7 -7.37 37.62 39.70
C VAL A 7 -7.35 36.56 38.56
N GLY A 8 -6.80 36.81 37.35
CA GLY A 8 -5.43 36.51 36.87
C GLY A 8 -5.26 35.06 36.29
N GLY A 9 -4.92 34.83 35.01
CA GLY A 9 -3.56 34.92 34.44
C GLY A 9 -3.19 33.65 33.60
N PRO A 10 -2.04 33.59 32.88
CA PRO A 10 -1.98 33.23 31.45
C PRO A 10 -1.07 32.05 31.00
N TRP A 11 -1.25 31.64 29.72
CA TRP A 11 -0.31 31.06 28.72
C TRP A 11 0.93 30.24 29.17
N ARG A 12 1.13 29.01 28.62
CA ARG A 12 2.47 28.49 28.20
C ARG A 12 2.43 27.40 27.11
N ARG A 13 3.23 27.61 26.04
CA ARG A 13 3.79 26.60 25.12
C ARG A 13 4.70 25.63 25.88
N ARG A 14 4.70 24.33 25.53
CA ARG A 14 5.77 23.37 25.93
C ARG A 14 6.45 22.72 24.73
N ARG A 15 7.79 22.75 24.81
CA ARG A 15 8.78 22.14 23.90
C ARG A 15 8.89 20.63 24.15
N ARG A 16 9.13 19.86 23.08
CA ARG A 16 9.56 18.45 23.12
C ARG A 16 11.02 18.34 23.60
N ARG A 17 11.31 17.38 24.48
CA ARG A 17 12.67 16.92 24.82
C ARG A 17 12.77 15.41 24.57
N HIS A 18 13.85 15.02 23.91
CA HIS A 18 14.38 13.66 23.82
C HIS A 18 14.94 13.21 25.18
N GLU A 19 14.70 11.96 25.57
CA GLU A 19 15.52 11.25 26.56
C GLU A 19 15.68 9.77 26.16
N LYS A 20 16.93 9.31 26.15
CA LYS A 20 17.36 7.90 26.06
C LYS A 20 17.39 7.28 27.47
N PRO A 21 17.22 5.96 27.66
CA PRO A 21 17.52 5.33 28.94
C PRO A 21 18.98 4.82 29.02
N GLY A 22 19.73 5.31 30.01
CA GLY A 22 20.87 4.58 30.62
C GLY A 22 20.32 3.45 31.51
N GLY A 23 20.97 2.29 31.68
CA GLY A 23 22.36 2.11 32.07
C GLY A 23 22.42 1.90 33.59
N ARG A 24 22.12 0.69 34.09
CA ARG A 24 22.35 0.30 35.50
C ARG A 24 23.68 -0.42 35.63
N HIS A 25 24.49 0.10 36.55
CA HIS A 25 25.78 -0.42 36.97
C HIS A 25 25.58 -1.37 38.17
N LEU A 26 26.22 -2.53 38.18
CA LEU A 26 26.52 -3.32 39.38
C LEU A 26 28.04 -3.52 39.44
N ARG A 27 28.60 -3.25 40.62
CA ARG A 27 30.03 -3.32 40.97
C ARG A 27 30.49 -4.76 41.14
N GLY A 28 31.75 -5.01 40.79
CA GLY A 28 32.57 -6.15 41.23
C GLY A 28 34.04 -5.78 41.09
N GLU A 29 34.79 -5.91 42.18
CA GLU A 29 36.18 -5.47 42.40
C GLU A 29 37.23 -6.34 41.69
N GLY A 30 38.43 -5.81 41.46
CA GLY A 30 39.61 -6.64 41.10
C GLY A 30 40.76 -5.94 40.36
N ALA A 31 41.58 -5.19 41.12
CA ALA A 31 43.04 -5.04 41.07
C ALA A 31 43.89 -4.95 39.76
N GLN A 32 44.90 -4.06 39.84
CA GLN A 32 46.26 -4.07 39.26
C GLN A 32 46.59 -3.34 37.93
N ARG A 33 46.94 -2.06 38.11
CA ARG A 33 48.19 -1.33 37.75
C ARG A 33 49.15 -1.80 36.60
N LEU A 34 49.56 -0.76 35.85
CA LEU A 34 50.85 -0.47 35.16
C LEU A 34 51.02 -0.87 33.68
N GLY A 35 51.47 0.10 32.86
CA GLY A 35 52.14 -0.17 31.59
C GLY A 35 52.01 0.91 30.53
N VAL A 36 53.12 1.57 30.19
CA VAL A 36 53.25 2.74 29.31
C VAL A 36 53.55 2.34 27.84
N ARG A 37 53.06 3.15 26.89
CA ARG A 37 53.58 3.48 25.54
C ARG A 37 53.30 2.63 24.28
N SER A 38 53.07 3.43 23.22
CA SER A 38 53.51 3.30 21.82
C SER A 38 52.52 2.76 20.79
N GLY A 39 52.36 3.56 19.73
CA GLY A 39 51.50 3.29 18.59
C GLY A 39 52.03 2.19 17.66
N GLY A 40 51.09 1.58 16.95
CA GLY A 40 51.33 0.66 15.84
C GLY A 40 50.07 0.53 15.02
N ARG A 41 50.06 1.08 13.80
CA ARG A 41 49.05 0.77 12.79
C ARG A 41 49.21 -0.70 12.42
N LEU A 42 48.26 -1.55 12.81
CA LEU A 42 48.09 -2.85 12.15
C LEU A 42 47.05 -2.69 11.02
N ARG A 43 47.55 -2.63 9.78
CA ARG A 43 46.75 -2.92 8.59
C ARG A 43 46.43 -4.42 8.61
N ARG A 44 45.15 -4.80 8.73
CA ARG A 44 44.71 -6.16 8.40
C ARG A 44 44.69 -6.33 6.87
N PRO A 45 45.16 -7.46 6.32
CA PRO A 45 45.04 -7.72 4.89
C PRO A 45 43.56 -7.87 4.52
N LEU A 46 43.10 -7.12 3.51
CA LEU A 46 41.85 -7.41 2.82
C LEU A 46 42.04 -8.72 2.05
N GLY A 47 41.50 -9.81 2.57
CA GLY A 47 41.23 -11.00 1.77
C GLY A 47 40.21 -10.69 0.67
N PRO A 48 40.16 -11.48 -0.41
CA PRO A 48 39.21 -11.26 -1.49
C PRO A 48 37.79 -11.22 -0.94
N ARG A 49 37.11 -10.09 -1.12
CA ARG A 49 35.67 -9.96 -0.87
C ARG A 49 34.98 -10.94 -1.83
N GLU A 50 34.46 -12.04 -1.30
CA GLU A 50 33.45 -12.80 -2.02
C GLU A 50 32.30 -11.85 -2.39
N PRO A 51 31.75 -11.96 -3.62
CA PRO A 51 30.60 -11.16 -4.00
C PRO A 51 29.45 -11.52 -3.06
N SER A 52 29.03 -10.55 -2.24
CA SER A 52 27.81 -10.66 -1.45
C SER A 52 26.68 -11.11 -2.38
N PRO A 53 25.94 -12.18 -2.07
CA PRO A 53 24.87 -12.65 -2.94
C PRO A 53 23.87 -11.51 -3.16
N ARG A 54 23.72 -11.11 -4.43
CA ARG A 54 22.85 -10.02 -4.84
C ARG A 54 21.41 -10.54 -4.82
N TRP A 55 20.82 -10.61 -3.63
CA TRP A 55 19.44 -11.05 -3.45
C TRP A 55 18.48 -10.07 -4.14
N THR A 56 17.91 -10.45 -5.28
CA THR A 56 16.91 -9.68 -6.04
C THR A 56 15.56 -9.65 -5.30
N VAL A 57 14.67 -8.71 -5.62
CA VAL A 57 13.31 -8.66 -5.02
C VAL A 57 12.55 -9.98 -5.26
N GLU A 58 12.82 -10.60 -6.40
CA GLU A 58 12.33 -11.94 -6.77
C GLU A 58 12.74 -13.04 -5.78
N SER A 59 13.99 -13.03 -5.31
CA SER A 59 14.45 -13.98 -4.28
C SER A 59 13.72 -13.85 -2.95
N CYS A 60 13.14 -12.68 -2.66
CA CYS A 60 12.32 -12.48 -1.46
C CYS A 60 10.88 -12.93 -1.61
N PHE A 61 10.37 -12.97 -2.84
CA PHE A 61 9.10 -13.59 -3.16
C PHE A 61 9.17 -15.12 -2.93
N VAL A 62 10.31 -15.72 -3.29
CA VAL A 62 10.59 -17.16 -3.11
C VAL A 62 10.99 -17.50 -1.66
N ALA A 63 11.78 -16.65 -0.99
CA ALA A 63 12.26 -16.90 0.38
C ALA A 63 11.17 -16.72 1.46
N SER A 64 10.14 -15.90 1.21
CA SER A 64 8.93 -15.94 2.01
C SER A 64 8.22 -17.25 1.70
N ARG A 65 8.19 -18.22 2.63
CA ARG A 65 7.45 -19.50 2.52
C ARG A 65 5.92 -19.36 2.37
N LYS A 66 5.39 -18.29 1.78
CA LYS A 66 3.95 -17.97 1.66
C LYS A 66 3.52 -17.24 0.36
N PRO A 67 4.09 -17.48 -0.85
CA PRO A 67 3.48 -16.98 -2.09
C PRO A 67 2.06 -17.54 -2.29
N GLU A 68 1.74 -18.65 -1.62
CA GLU A 68 0.42 -19.29 -1.61
C GLU A 68 -0.69 -18.41 -1.02
N THR A 69 -0.40 -17.39 -0.19
CA THR A 69 -1.46 -16.69 0.56
C THR A 69 -2.09 -15.53 -0.23
N ILE A 70 -1.31 -14.69 -0.91
CA ILE A 70 -1.87 -13.66 -1.81
C ILE A 70 -2.57 -14.33 -2.98
N THR A 71 -1.92 -15.30 -3.62
CA THR A 71 -2.50 -16.11 -4.69
C THR A 71 -3.74 -16.85 -4.22
N GLY A 72 -3.73 -17.41 -3.00
CA GLY A 72 -4.89 -18.06 -2.40
C GLY A 72 -6.06 -17.11 -2.13
N CYS A 73 -5.80 -15.89 -1.67
CA CYS A 73 -6.82 -14.86 -1.49
C CYS A 73 -7.38 -14.37 -2.83
N LEU A 74 -6.52 -14.11 -3.82
CA LEU A 74 -6.96 -13.77 -5.18
C LEU A 74 -7.76 -14.91 -5.80
N ARG A 75 -7.39 -16.16 -5.53
CA ARG A 75 -8.15 -17.35 -5.94
C ARG A 75 -9.53 -17.37 -5.31
N LYS A 76 -9.65 -17.18 -3.99
CA LYS A 76 -10.96 -17.09 -3.31
C LYS A 76 -11.81 -15.93 -3.84
N HIS A 77 -11.18 -14.81 -4.14
CA HIS A 77 -11.86 -13.67 -4.76
C HIS A 77 -12.35 -14.02 -6.18
N LEU A 78 -11.52 -14.67 -7.00
CA LEU A 78 -11.92 -15.17 -8.32
C LEU A 78 -13.02 -16.22 -8.25
N GLU A 79 -12.97 -17.13 -7.28
CA GLU A 79 -14.03 -18.11 -7.02
C GLU A 79 -15.35 -17.42 -6.70
N GLN A 80 -15.33 -16.37 -5.87
CA GLN A 80 -16.51 -15.53 -5.60
C GLN A 80 -17.05 -14.85 -6.85
N LEU A 81 -16.17 -14.38 -7.73
CA LEU A 81 -16.56 -13.72 -8.97
C LEU A 81 -17.12 -14.69 -10.02
N ARG A 82 -16.98 -16.01 -9.82
CA ARG A 82 -17.44 -17.05 -10.74
C ARG A 82 -18.71 -17.75 -10.25
N ALA A 83 -19.72 -17.79 -11.13
CA ALA A 83 -20.75 -18.83 -11.15
C ALA A 83 -21.15 -19.09 -12.62
N PRO A 84 -21.45 -20.36 -12.99
CA PRO A 84 -20.52 -21.34 -13.52
C PRO A 84 -20.33 -21.21 -15.05
N GLU A 85 -19.25 -20.59 -15.53
CA GLU A 85 -18.67 -20.95 -16.84
C GLU A 85 -17.14 -20.84 -16.73
N GLY A 86 -16.45 -21.96 -16.96
CA GLY A 86 -14.98 -22.06 -17.00
C GLY A 86 -14.37 -22.66 -15.74
N SER A 87 -13.70 -23.80 -15.91
CA SER A 87 -13.04 -24.51 -14.80
C SER A 87 -11.93 -23.63 -14.20
N LEU A 88 -11.80 -23.65 -12.87
CA LEU A 88 -10.72 -22.95 -12.15
C LEU A 88 -9.33 -23.35 -12.65
N SER A 89 -9.20 -24.57 -13.19
CA SER A 89 -7.94 -25.12 -13.70
C SER A 89 -7.42 -24.41 -14.94
N GLU A 90 -8.28 -23.90 -15.83
CA GLU A 90 -7.84 -23.29 -17.10
C GLU A 90 -7.35 -21.86 -16.92
N ALA A 91 -8.07 -21.04 -16.15
CA ALA A 91 -7.67 -19.65 -15.88
C ALA A 91 -6.57 -19.50 -14.81
N LEU A 92 -6.31 -20.56 -14.02
CA LEU A 92 -5.20 -20.61 -13.05
C LEU A 92 -4.03 -21.47 -13.55
N GLY A 93 -4.19 -22.27 -14.60
CA GLY A 93 -3.14 -23.13 -15.16
C GLY A 93 -1.93 -22.34 -15.65
N HIS A 94 -2.10 -21.05 -15.94
CA HIS A 94 -1.01 -20.14 -16.31
C HIS A 94 -0.23 -19.59 -15.10
N LEU A 95 -0.74 -19.70 -13.86
CA LEU A 95 -0.10 -19.19 -12.65
C LEU A 95 0.90 -20.18 -12.01
N HIS A 96 1.44 -21.14 -12.76
CA HIS A 96 2.53 -21.98 -12.29
C HIS A 96 3.77 -21.13 -11.99
N LEU A 97 4.08 -20.94 -10.71
CA LEU A 97 5.24 -20.20 -10.21
C LEU A 97 6.35 -21.14 -9.73
N ASP A 98 6.53 -22.28 -10.38
CA ASP A 98 7.77 -23.03 -10.24
C ASP A 98 8.82 -22.39 -11.16
N ALA A 99 10.05 -22.28 -10.66
CA ALA A 99 11.17 -21.73 -11.43
C ALA A 99 11.26 -22.44 -12.80
N PRO A 100 11.58 -21.73 -13.89
CA PRO A 100 11.71 -22.38 -15.18
C PRO A 100 12.77 -23.49 -15.09
N PRO A 101 12.52 -24.68 -15.67
CA PRO A 101 13.58 -25.65 -15.87
C PRO A 101 14.64 -24.97 -16.75
N VAL A 102 15.90 -25.13 -16.35
CA VAL A 102 17.03 -24.81 -17.22
C VAL A 102 16.96 -25.80 -18.39
N GLU A 103 16.33 -25.39 -19.49
CA GLU A 103 16.44 -26.10 -20.76
C GLU A 103 17.56 -25.47 -21.58
N ALA A 104 18.61 -26.26 -21.74
CA ALA A 104 19.66 -26.06 -22.71
C ALA A 104 19.11 -26.32 -24.13
N ASP A 105 19.81 -25.72 -25.08
CA ASP A 105 19.69 -25.82 -26.54
C ASP A 105 18.65 -24.94 -27.26
N ALA A 106 19.22 -23.95 -27.95
CA ALA A 106 18.59 -23.08 -28.90
C ALA A 106 18.50 -23.75 -30.29
N THR A 107 17.35 -23.58 -30.96
CA THR A 107 17.31 -23.37 -32.41
C THR A 107 16.26 -22.30 -32.75
N PRO A 108 16.50 -21.43 -33.76
CA PRO A 108 15.66 -20.26 -34.00
C PRO A 108 14.60 -20.52 -35.08
N GLY A 109 13.34 -20.15 -34.81
CA GLY A 109 12.30 -20.18 -35.85
C GLY A 109 10.98 -19.54 -35.44
N SER A 110 10.59 -18.51 -36.20
CA SER A 110 9.26 -17.88 -36.34
C SER A 110 8.66 -17.11 -35.16
N VAL A 111 8.34 -15.84 -35.45
CA VAL A 111 7.51 -14.93 -34.65
C VAL A 111 6.06 -15.43 -34.67
N PRO A 112 5.40 -15.68 -33.53
CA PRO A 112 3.97 -15.95 -33.51
C PRO A 112 3.19 -14.63 -33.37
N GLU A 113 2.31 -14.43 -34.35
CA GLU A 113 1.17 -13.53 -34.39
C GLU A 113 0.31 -13.67 -33.11
N GLU A 114 0.08 -12.56 -32.40
CA GLU A 114 -0.70 -12.52 -31.15
C GLU A 114 -2.16 -12.91 -31.41
N THR A 115 -2.45 -14.20 -31.24
CA THR A 115 -3.81 -14.71 -31.17
C THR A 115 -4.25 -14.58 -29.70
N LEU A 116 -5.23 -13.71 -29.43
CA LEU A 116 -5.82 -13.53 -28.10
C LEU A 116 -6.39 -14.85 -27.57
N VAL A 117 -5.71 -15.44 -26.58
CA VAL A 117 -6.12 -16.67 -25.92
C VAL A 117 -7.30 -16.37 -24.96
N PRO A 118 -8.47 -17.02 -25.11
CA PRO A 118 -9.57 -16.89 -24.17
C PRO A 118 -9.19 -17.60 -22.86
N GLY A 119 -8.87 -16.83 -21.82
CA GLY A 119 -8.46 -17.40 -20.52
C GLY A 119 -7.72 -16.43 -19.59
N THR A 120 -7.37 -15.23 -20.06
CA THR A 120 -6.68 -14.22 -19.25
C THR A 120 -7.57 -13.66 -18.16
N CYS A 121 -7.10 -13.76 -16.92
CA CYS A 121 -7.68 -13.15 -15.74
C CYS A 121 -7.75 -11.61 -15.90
N CYS A 122 -8.96 -11.05 -16.07
CA CYS A 122 -9.18 -9.64 -16.40
C CYS A 122 -9.20 -8.74 -15.14
N PHE A 123 -8.13 -8.76 -14.34
CA PHE A 123 -8.00 -7.78 -13.26
C PHE A 123 -7.51 -6.45 -13.83
N LYS A 124 -8.14 -5.35 -13.39
CA LYS A 124 -7.54 -4.02 -13.44
C LYS A 124 -6.68 -3.80 -12.21
N CYS A 125 -5.67 -2.93 -12.33
CA CYS A 125 -4.89 -2.49 -11.19
C CYS A 125 -4.88 -0.97 -11.12
N VAL A 126 -5.06 -0.42 -9.93
CA VAL A 126 -4.95 1.00 -9.67
C VAL A 126 -4.01 1.19 -8.48
N CYS A 127 -2.96 1.96 -8.68
CA CYS A 127 -1.97 2.24 -7.67
C CYS A 127 -2.04 3.71 -7.27
N TYR A 128 -2.17 3.97 -5.98
CA TYR A 128 -2.06 5.32 -5.40
C TYR A 128 -0.87 5.38 -4.45
N GLY A 129 -0.16 6.50 -4.45
CA GLY A 129 0.73 6.86 -3.33
C GLY A 129 2.08 6.13 -3.27
N VAL A 130 2.70 5.80 -4.41
CA VAL A 130 4.05 5.16 -4.45
C VAL A 130 5.13 6.08 -3.86
N GLY A 131 5.00 7.39 -4.04
CA GLY A 131 5.99 8.41 -3.71
C GLY A 131 7.12 8.53 -4.74
N LYS A 132 8.11 9.36 -4.41
CA LYS A 132 9.28 9.67 -5.26
C LYS A 132 10.29 8.51 -5.30
N PHE A 133 10.05 7.49 -6.12
CA PHE A 133 10.90 6.30 -6.23
C PHE A 133 12.31 6.56 -6.80
N ALA A 134 12.55 7.70 -7.44
CA ALA A 134 13.89 8.10 -7.83
C ALA A 134 14.78 8.35 -6.60
N SER A 135 14.25 8.96 -5.54
CA SER A 135 15.01 9.34 -4.34
C SER A 135 14.71 8.52 -3.09
N CYS A 136 13.59 7.79 -3.06
CA CYS A 136 13.14 7.03 -1.89
C CYS A 136 13.25 5.53 -2.14
N ILE A 137 14.01 4.82 -1.29
CA ILE A 137 14.21 3.38 -1.40
C ILE A 137 12.92 2.59 -1.09
N ILE A 138 12.08 3.09 -0.18
CA ILE A 138 10.79 2.50 0.16
C ILE A 138 9.86 2.56 -1.06
N ALA A 139 9.66 3.75 -1.61
CA ALA A 139 8.87 3.98 -2.83
C ALA A 139 9.35 3.11 -4.01
N ARG A 140 10.66 2.99 -4.19
CA ARG A 140 11.24 2.13 -5.24
C ARG A 140 10.95 0.65 -5.00
N SER A 141 10.99 0.21 -3.76
CA SER A 141 10.70 -1.19 -3.39
C SER A 141 9.22 -1.50 -3.56
N GLN A 142 8.33 -0.55 -3.24
CA GLN A 142 6.89 -0.65 -3.50
C GLN A 142 6.59 -0.71 -5.00
N LEU A 143 7.22 0.16 -5.81
CA LEU A 143 7.09 0.09 -7.28
C LEU A 143 7.57 -1.25 -7.83
N ALA A 144 8.71 -1.76 -7.35
CA ALA A 144 9.22 -3.07 -7.76
C ALA A 144 8.25 -4.19 -7.40
N PHE A 145 7.64 -4.14 -6.21
CA PHE A 145 6.61 -5.10 -5.81
C PHE A 145 5.36 -4.99 -6.69
N LEU A 146 4.88 -3.78 -7.00
CA LEU A 146 3.75 -3.57 -7.91
C LEU A 146 4.01 -4.22 -9.26
N LEU A 147 5.17 -3.98 -9.87
CA LEU A 147 5.51 -4.56 -11.18
C LEU A 147 5.56 -6.10 -11.13
N LEU A 148 6.12 -6.67 -10.06
CA LEU A 148 6.11 -8.11 -9.84
C LEU A 148 4.70 -8.65 -9.59
N LEU A 149 3.85 -7.92 -8.87
CA LEU A 149 2.45 -8.29 -8.67
C LEU A 149 1.72 -8.36 -10.02
N LEU A 150 1.89 -7.37 -10.89
CA LEU A 150 1.28 -7.37 -12.22
C LEU A 150 1.72 -8.59 -13.03
N GLU A 151 3.02 -8.88 -13.05
CA GLU A 151 3.58 -10.06 -13.74
C GLU A 151 3.05 -11.37 -13.17
N ARG A 152 3.11 -11.51 -11.83
CA ARG A 152 2.66 -12.72 -11.13
C ARG A 152 1.15 -12.92 -11.19
N CYS A 153 0.36 -11.88 -11.39
CA CYS A 153 -1.08 -11.97 -11.59
C CYS A 153 -1.49 -11.94 -13.07
N GLN A 154 -0.52 -11.89 -14.00
CA GLN A 154 -0.74 -11.80 -15.45
C GLN A 154 -1.62 -10.63 -15.86
N ILE A 155 -1.51 -9.52 -15.14
CA ILE A 155 -2.20 -8.27 -15.44
C ILE A 155 -1.34 -7.50 -16.45
N PRO A 156 -1.84 -7.22 -17.66
CA PRO A 156 -1.12 -6.37 -18.61
C PRO A 156 -0.78 -5.03 -17.96
N ARG A 157 0.45 -4.55 -18.13
CA ARG A 157 0.87 -3.28 -17.51
C ARG A 157 0.02 -2.10 -17.96
N SER A 158 -0.53 -2.15 -19.18
CA SER A 158 -1.49 -1.19 -19.72
C SER A 158 -2.81 -1.13 -18.94
N HIS A 159 -3.15 -2.18 -18.17
CA HIS A 159 -4.31 -2.23 -17.28
C HIS A 159 -4.00 -1.73 -15.86
N CYS A 160 -2.74 -1.32 -15.60
CA CYS A 160 -2.34 -0.71 -14.35
C CYS A 160 -2.28 0.81 -14.49
N CYS A 161 -3.17 1.50 -13.77
CA CYS A 161 -3.13 2.94 -13.63
C CYS A 161 -2.38 3.33 -12.35
N VAL A 162 -1.46 4.29 -12.42
CA VAL A 162 -0.69 4.78 -11.27
C VAL A 162 -0.89 6.27 -11.08
N TYR A 163 -1.01 6.72 -9.83
CA TYR A 163 -1.04 8.13 -9.49
C TYR A 163 -0.31 8.41 -8.19
N ASP A 164 0.56 9.42 -8.25
CA ASP A 164 1.10 10.06 -7.07
C ASP A 164 1.34 11.55 -7.40
N PRO A 165 0.82 12.50 -6.60
CA PRO A 165 1.04 13.93 -6.82
C PRO A 165 2.52 14.35 -6.70
N LEU A 166 3.38 13.48 -6.15
CA LEU A 166 4.80 13.74 -5.95
C LEU A 166 5.66 13.32 -7.13
N PHE A 167 5.12 12.62 -8.13
CA PHE A 167 5.90 12.19 -9.29
C PHE A 167 6.53 13.38 -10.03
N SER A 168 7.82 13.26 -10.31
CA SER A 168 8.53 14.14 -11.22
C SER A 168 8.29 13.75 -12.68
N ARG A 169 8.58 14.66 -13.62
CA ARG A 169 8.51 14.38 -15.06
C ARG A 169 9.34 13.17 -15.47
N LEU A 170 10.50 12.97 -14.83
CA LEU A 170 11.36 11.81 -15.09
C LEU A 170 10.72 10.52 -14.61
N GLU A 171 10.11 10.51 -13.42
CA GLU A 171 9.41 9.35 -12.89
C GLU A 171 8.20 8.99 -13.75
N ILE A 172 7.44 9.99 -14.21
CA ILE A 172 6.34 9.79 -15.17
C ILE A 172 6.86 9.14 -16.47
N ALA A 173 7.96 9.64 -17.03
CA ALA A 173 8.56 9.07 -18.23
C ALA A 173 9.02 7.61 -18.02
N VAL A 174 9.61 7.30 -16.87
CA VAL A 174 10.01 5.93 -16.51
C VAL A 174 8.79 5.02 -16.39
N LEU A 175 7.72 5.45 -15.72
CA LEU A 175 6.48 4.67 -15.58
C LEU A 175 5.84 4.37 -16.94
N ASN A 176 5.77 5.37 -17.83
CA ASN A 176 5.28 5.18 -19.19
C ASN A 176 6.17 4.21 -19.98
N ALA A 177 7.50 4.32 -19.86
CA ALA A 177 8.44 3.40 -20.51
C ALA A 177 8.34 1.96 -19.97
N LEU A 178 7.93 1.79 -18.70
CA LEU A 178 7.63 0.49 -18.10
C LEU A 178 6.28 -0.08 -18.56
N GLY A 179 5.45 0.71 -19.25
CA GLY A 179 4.17 0.30 -19.80
C GLY A 179 2.98 0.43 -18.86
N VAL A 180 3.13 1.11 -17.71
CA VAL A 180 2.00 1.44 -16.82
C VAL A 180 1.42 2.82 -17.15
N VAL A 181 0.13 3.00 -16.94
CA VAL A 181 -0.59 4.24 -17.31
C VAL A 181 -0.53 5.23 -16.16
N VAL A 182 0.14 6.37 -16.35
CA VAL A 182 0.14 7.45 -15.34
C VAL A 182 -1.12 8.31 -15.48
N LEU A 183 -1.87 8.44 -14.40
CA LEU A 183 -3.08 9.26 -14.35
C LEU A 183 -2.69 10.75 -14.32
N GLY A 184 -3.37 11.56 -15.14
CA GLY A 184 -3.15 13.01 -15.19
C GLY A 184 -3.84 13.78 -14.07
N ASP A 185 -4.91 13.22 -13.51
CA ASP A 185 -5.78 13.90 -12.55
C ASP A 185 -5.71 13.29 -11.15
N ASN A 186 -5.76 14.16 -10.15
CA ASN A 186 -5.89 13.75 -8.75
C ASN A 186 -7.31 13.28 -8.44
N GLU A 187 -7.58 11.99 -8.53
CA GLU A 187 -8.90 11.45 -8.22
C GLU A 187 -9.23 11.39 -6.73
N GLU A 188 -8.28 11.75 -5.87
CA GLU A 188 -8.44 11.69 -4.41
C GLU A 188 -8.87 10.29 -3.92
N GLY A 189 -8.51 9.22 -4.64
CA GLY A 189 -8.91 7.84 -4.32
C GLY A 189 -10.36 7.48 -4.71
N LYS A 190 -11.10 8.36 -5.39
CA LYS A 190 -12.52 8.19 -5.76
C LYS A 190 -12.69 7.42 -7.09
N ARG A 191 -11.91 6.37 -7.31
CA ARG A 191 -12.02 5.51 -8.50
C ARG A 191 -13.11 4.46 -8.31
N SER A 192 -14.02 4.37 -9.28
CA SER A 192 -15.00 3.27 -9.33
C SER A 192 -14.41 2.06 -10.04
N VAL A 193 -14.81 0.86 -9.60
CA VAL A 193 -14.50 -0.40 -10.29
C VAL A 193 -15.29 -0.61 -11.58
N CYS A 194 -16.38 0.15 -11.81
CA CYS A 194 -17.20 0.08 -13.04
C CYS A 194 -17.64 -1.36 -13.43
N GLY A 195 -17.84 -2.24 -12.45
CA GLY A 195 -18.23 -3.63 -12.68
C GLY A 195 -17.07 -4.59 -12.96
N GLU A 196 -15.82 -4.13 -12.95
CA GLU A 196 -14.64 -4.94 -13.25
C GLU A 196 -13.83 -5.27 -11.98
N PRO A 197 -13.34 -6.52 -11.83
CA PRO A 197 -12.44 -6.89 -10.74
C PRO A 197 -11.19 -5.99 -10.72
N THR A 198 -10.96 -5.29 -9.62
CA THR A 198 -9.91 -4.27 -9.54
C THR A 198 -9.09 -4.41 -8.26
N ILE A 199 -7.77 -4.47 -8.43
CA ILE A 199 -6.79 -4.43 -7.34
C ILE A 199 -6.35 -2.99 -7.12
N PHE A 200 -6.57 -2.48 -5.91
CA PHE A 200 -6.07 -1.19 -5.44
C PHE A 200 -4.80 -1.39 -4.63
N TYR A 201 -3.66 -0.93 -5.16
CA TYR A 201 -2.35 -0.99 -4.49
C TYR A 201 -2.02 0.37 -3.87
N MET A 202 -2.12 0.46 -2.54
CA MET A 202 -2.13 1.72 -1.79
C MET A 202 -1.27 1.71 -0.51
N PRO A 203 -0.14 0.98 -0.40
CA PRO A 203 0.62 0.91 0.85
C PRO A 203 1.06 2.31 1.33
N HIS A 204 0.95 2.57 2.64
CA HIS A 204 1.26 3.84 3.30
C HIS A 204 0.44 5.06 2.82
N CYS A 205 -0.62 4.84 2.03
CA CYS A 205 -1.57 5.90 1.70
C CYS A 205 -2.28 6.42 2.95
N GLY A 206 -2.64 7.71 2.96
CA GLY A 206 -3.43 8.28 4.03
C GLY A 206 -4.84 7.69 4.11
N THR A 207 -5.41 7.62 5.31
CA THR A 207 -6.71 6.98 5.59
C THR A 207 -7.85 7.51 4.72
N ALA A 208 -7.83 8.79 4.38
CA ALA A 208 -8.82 9.43 3.50
C ALA A 208 -8.93 8.77 2.12
N LEU A 209 -7.83 8.26 1.56
CA LEU A 209 -7.85 7.58 0.25
C LEU A 209 -8.65 6.27 0.32
N TYR A 210 -8.50 5.48 1.40
CA TYR A 210 -9.30 4.26 1.60
C TYR A 210 -10.77 4.58 1.82
N ASN A 211 -11.05 5.59 2.64
CA ASN A 211 -12.42 6.02 2.92
C ASN A 211 -13.13 6.50 1.65
N ASN A 212 -12.44 7.26 0.79
CA ASN A 212 -12.96 7.70 -0.50
C ASN A 212 -13.16 6.55 -1.49
N LEU A 213 -12.23 5.59 -1.51
CA LEU A 213 -12.33 4.40 -2.35
C LEU A 213 -13.55 3.56 -1.98
N LEU A 214 -13.74 3.32 -0.68
CA LEU A 214 -14.89 2.59 -0.15
C LEU A 214 -16.19 3.32 -0.48
N TRP A 215 -16.26 4.63 -0.21
CA TRP A 215 -17.41 5.47 -0.56
C TRP A 215 -17.80 5.33 -2.03
N ARG A 216 -16.81 5.45 -2.93
CA ARG A 216 -17.08 5.41 -4.37
C ARG A 216 -17.64 4.07 -4.84
N ASN A 217 -17.32 2.99 -4.12
CA ASN A 217 -17.71 1.64 -4.45
C ASN A 217 -18.70 1.05 -3.44
N TRP A 218 -19.45 1.89 -2.71
CA TRP A 218 -20.24 1.50 -1.53
C TRP A 218 -21.52 0.69 -1.83
N SER A 219 -21.34 -0.52 -2.35
CA SER A 219 -22.39 -1.50 -2.55
C SER A 219 -21.83 -2.90 -2.45
N VAL A 220 -22.68 -3.88 -2.16
CA VAL A 220 -22.29 -5.31 -2.15
C VAL A 220 -21.66 -5.69 -3.49
N ASP A 221 -22.31 -5.33 -4.61
CA ASP A 221 -21.85 -5.65 -5.96
C ASP A 221 -20.47 -5.05 -6.27
N ALA A 222 -20.26 -3.76 -5.99
CA ALA A 222 -18.99 -3.11 -6.30
C ALA A 222 -17.86 -3.55 -5.35
N LEU A 223 -18.09 -3.58 -4.03
CA LEU A 223 -17.05 -4.00 -3.07
C LEU A 223 -16.63 -5.45 -3.26
N SER A 224 -17.54 -6.33 -3.65
CA SER A 224 -17.22 -7.73 -3.96
C SER A 224 -16.23 -7.92 -5.12
N LYS A 225 -15.95 -6.86 -5.90
CA LYS A 225 -14.96 -6.80 -6.99
C LYS A 225 -13.70 -6.02 -6.64
N VAL A 226 -13.61 -5.52 -5.41
CA VAL A 226 -12.47 -4.75 -4.90
C VAL A 226 -11.52 -5.68 -4.14
N VAL A 227 -10.23 -5.55 -4.44
CA VAL A 227 -9.15 -6.05 -3.58
C VAL A 227 -8.26 -4.87 -3.24
N ILE A 228 -7.88 -4.71 -1.97
CA ILE A 228 -6.97 -3.64 -1.54
C ILE A 228 -5.70 -4.28 -0.99
N ILE A 229 -4.55 -3.84 -1.48
CA ILE A 229 -3.25 -4.07 -0.86
C ILE A 229 -2.82 -2.73 -0.28
N GLY A 230 -2.95 -2.57 1.03
CA GLY A 230 -2.78 -1.27 1.68
C GLY A 230 -2.67 -1.41 3.20
N ASN A 231 -2.85 -0.32 3.92
CA ASN A 231 -2.72 -0.27 5.37
C ASN A 231 -3.72 -1.21 6.05
N SER A 232 -3.37 -1.75 7.20
CA SER A 232 -4.26 -2.57 8.02
C SER A 232 -5.47 -1.76 8.47
N PHE A 233 -6.68 -2.26 8.23
CA PHE A 233 -7.91 -1.58 8.68
C PHE A 233 -8.12 -1.85 10.17
N GLY A 234 -7.80 -3.05 10.64
CA GLY A 234 -7.67 -3.33 12.07
C GLY A 234 -6.63 -2.42 12.74
N GLY A 235 -5.46 -2.24 12.13
CA GLY A 235 -4.42 -1.32 12.63
C GLY A 235 -4.89 0.14 12.66
N LEU A 236 -5.68 0.58 11.66
CA LEU A 236 -6.31 1.90 11.67
C LEU A 236 -7.34 2.05 12.80
N GLU A 237 -8.15 1.01 13.05
CA GLU A 237 -9.13 0.99 14.15
C GLU A 237 -8.43 1.09 15.52
N GLU A 238 -7.34 0.34 15.72
CA GLU A 238 -6.60 0.35 16.99
C GLU A 238 -5.90 1.70 17.26
N ARG A 239 -5.41 2.35 16.21
CA ARG A 239 -4.55 3.55 16.33
C ARG A 239 -5.32 4.86 16.34
N LEU A 240 -6.51 4.89 15.73
CA LEU A 240 -7.38 6.08 15.69
C LEU A 240 -8.38 6.05 16.86
N LEU A 241 -8.62 7.21 17.48
CA LEU A 241 -9.71 7.31 18.45
C LEU A 241 -11.04 6.97 17.76
N THR A 242 -11.88 6.17 18.41
CA THR A 242 -13.19 5.74 17.87
C THR A 242 -14.01 6.91 17.32
N ARG A 243 -14.04 8.04 18.04
CA ARG A 243 -14.74 9.27 17.63
C ARG A 243 -14.20 9.88 16.32
N ILE A 244 -12.89 9.79 16.09
CA ILE A 244 -12.22 10.31 14.89
C ILE A 244 -12.51 9.37 13.72
N LEU A 245 -12.34 8.06 13.91
CA LEU A 245 -12.62 7.05 12.90
C LEU A 245 -14.08 7.15 12.43
N HIS A 246 -15.04 7.23 13.34
CA HIS A 246 -16.46 7.32 12.99
C HIS A 246 -16.84 8.67 12.36
N LYS A 247 -16.24 9.79 12.80
CA LYS A 247 -16.54 11.12 12.25
C LYS A 247 -15.94 11.31 10.86
N HIS A 248 -14.66 11.00 10.67
CA HIS A 248 -13.92 11.35 9.47
C HIS A 248 -13.74 10.20 8.48
N TYR A 249 -13.78 8.95 8.96
CA TYR A 249 -13.57 7.76 8.13
C TYR A 249 -14.73 6.75 8.29
N PRO A 250 -15.99 7.19 8.13
CA PRO A 250 -17.16 6.36 8.43
C PRO A 250 -17.24 5.11 7.56
N TYR A 251 -16.73 5.13 6.33
CA TYR A 251 -16.74 3.97 5.44
C TYR A 251 -15.77 2.90 5.90
N VAL A 252 -14.57 3.31 6.36
CA VAL A 252 -13.62 2.38 7.00
C VAL A 252 -14.25 1.78 8.25
N ALA A 253 -14.83 2.61 9.13
CA ALA A 253 -15.46 2.14 10.37
C ALA A 253 -16.59 1.11 10.12
N LYS A 254 -17.44 1.36 9.12
CA LYS A 254 -18.61 0.54 8.81
C LYS A 254 -18.25 -0.78 8.14
N ILE A 255 -17.12 -0.86 7.43
CA ILE A 255 -16.78 -2.05 6.63
C ILE A 255 -16.04 -3.13 7.40
N LEU A 256 -15.49 -2.83 8.60
CA LEU A 256 -14.56 -3.70 9.33
C LEU A 256 -15.05 -5.16 9.48
N THR A 257 -16.34 -5.37 9.72
CA THR A 257 -16.94 -6.72 9.84
C THR A 257 -17.34 -7.34 8.49
N GLY A 258 -17.39 -6.53 7.43
CA GLY A 258 -17.73 -6.90 6.06
C GLY A 258 -16.56 -7.34 5.19
N LEU A 259 -15.33 -7.32 5.72
CA LEU A 259 -14.12 -7.66 4.99
C LEU A 259 -13.36 -8.85 5.61
N GLU A 260 -12.42 -9.38 4.85
CA GLU A 260 -11.39 -10.30 5.32
C GLU A 260 -10.04 -9.62 5.14
N GLU A 261 -9.28 -9.56 6.23
CA GLU A 261 -7.98 -8.92 6.27
C GLU A 261 -6.88 -9.96 6.49
N LEU A 262 -5.86 -9.93 5.64
CA LEU A 262 -4.68 -10.75 5.76
C LEU A 262 -3.43 -9.88 5.80
N ALA A 263 -2.80 -9.82 6.97
CA ALA A 263 -1.53 -9.11 7.13
C ALA A 263 -0.43 -9.68 6.22
N PHE A 264 0.37 -8.80 5.63
CA PHE A 264 1.52 -9.21 4.82
C PHE A 264 2.55 -9.97 5.67
N PRO A 265 3.24 -10.96 5.10
CA PRO A 265 4.33 -11.66 5.78
C PRO A 265 5.41 -10.67 6.23
N GLN A 266 5.71 -10.69 7.52
CA GLN A 266 6.79 -9.87 8.07
C GLN A 266 8.13 -10.44 7.64
N THR A 267 8.91 -9.62 6.93
CA THR A 267 10.27 -9.97 6.50
C THR A 267 11.22 -8.89 7.01
N PRO A 268 12.27 -9.23 7.78
CA PRO A 268 13.20 -8.23 8.34
C PRO A 268 13.76 -7.26 7.30
N ARG A 269 13.92 -7.72 6.05
CA ARG A 269 14.44 -6.94 4.93
C ARG A 269 13.49 -5.85 4.42
N TYR A 270 12.17 -6.06 4.49
CA TYR A 270 11.16 -5.14 3.96
C TYR A 270 10.18 -4.66 5.03
N MET A 271 10.54 -4.79 6.31
CA MET A 271 9.69 -4.28 7.40
C MET A 271 9.36 -2.82 7.21
N ASP A 272 10.33 -1.97 6.88
CA ASP A 272 10.09 -0.53 6.67
C ASP A 272 9.32 -0.21 5.37
N VAL A 273 9.12 -1.21 4.50
CA VAL A 273 8.44 -1.04 3.20
C VAL A 273 6.99 -1.47 3.27
N PHE A 274 6.71 -2.59 3.94
CA PHE A 274 5.39 -3.22 4.03
C PHE A 274 4.93 -3.42 5.48
N ASN A 275 5.48 -2.66 6.44
CA ASN A 275 4.89 -2.58 7.77
C ASN A 275 3.43 -2.15 7.65
N ASP A 276 2.59 -2.64 8.54
CA ASP A 276 1.18 -2.25 8.59
C ASP A 276 0.44 -2.50 7.26
N THR A 277 0.98 -3.33 6.35
CA THR A 277 0.36 -3.65 5.06
C THR A 277 -0.42 -4.95 5.16
N SER A 278 -1.64 -4.94 4.65
CA SER A 278 -2.57 -6.06 4.59
C SER A 278 -3.21 -6.16 3.22
N LEU A 279 -3.62 -7.37 2.87
CA LEU A 279 -4.54 -7.67 1.79
C LEU A 279 -5.97 -7.67 2.34
N HIS A 280 -6.83 -6.87 1.75
CA HIS A 280 -8.25 -6.77 2.05
C HIS A 280 -9.06 -7.27 0.87
N TRP A 281 -10.05 -8.10 1.15
CA TRP A 281 -11.08 -8.46 0.18
C TRP A 281 -12.43 -8.52 0.87
N PHE A 282 -13.50 -8.42 0.09
CA PHE A 282 -14.85 -8.28 0.61
C PHE A 282 -15.71 -9.47 0.18
N PRO A 283 -15.84 -10.50 1.04
CA PRO A 283 -16.66 -11.66 0.72
C PRO A 283 -18.14 -11.26 0.62
N VAL A 284 -18.84 -11.66 -0.44
CA VAL A 284 -20.28 -11.38 -0.61
C VAL A 284 -21.08 -11.86 0.60
N GLN A 285 -20.70 -12.99 1.19
CA GLN A 285 -21.35 -13.53 2.39
C GLN A 285 -21.21 -12.59 3.59
N LYS A 286 -20.04 -11.96 3.79
CA LYS A 286 -19.86 -10.98 4.88
C LYS A 286 -20.57 -9.67 4.59
N LEU A 287 -20.52 -9.20 3.33
CA LEU A 287 -21.19 -7.96 2.93
C LEU A 287 -22.72 -8.05 3.08
N THR A 288 -23.32 -9.19 2.72
CA THR A 288 -24.76 -9.42 2.84
C THR A 288 -25.23 -9.61 4.29
N GLN A 289 -24.32 -9.93 5.22
CA GLN A 289 -24.60 -9.99 6.65
C GLN A 289 -24.57 -8.62 7.34
N LEU A 290 -24.05 -7.58 6.67
CA LEU A 290 -24.07 -6.22 7.22
C LEU A 290 -25.51 -5.68 7.30
N PRO A 291 -25.81 -4.85 8.31
CA PRO A 291 -27.12 -4.19 8.44
C PRO A 291 -27.51 -3.42 7.16
N THR A 292 -28.76 -3.52 6.73
CA THR A 292 -29.25 -2.92 5.46
C THR A 292 -29.04 -1.40 5.40
N ASP A 293 -29.14 -0.72 6.55
CA ASP A 293 -28.89 0.72 6.70
C ASP A 293 -27.41 1.11 6.42
N THR A 294 -26.48 0.16 6.52
CA THR A 294 -25.07 0.37 6.11
C THR A 294 -24.98 0.87 4.68
N TRP A 295 -25.78 0.31 3.78
CA TRP A 295 -25.76 0.62 2.34
C TRP A 295 -26.61 1.84 1.98
N ALA A 296 -27.45 2.31 2.90
CA ALA A 296 -28.22 3.54 2.74
C ALA A 296 -27.33 4.79 2.93
N PHE A 297 -26.22 4.66 3.66
CA PHE A 297 -25.23 5.72 3.86
C PHE A 297 -24.48 6.04 2.56
N ARG A 298 -24.57 7.28 2.08
CA ARG A 298 -24.07 7.69 0.73
C ARG A 298 -23.39 9.06 0.71
N GLU A 299 -23.28 9.70 1.86
CA GLU A 299 -22.69 11.01 2.05
C GLU A 299 -21.22 11.03 1.61
N GLU A 300 -20.88 11.88 0.65
CA GLU A 300 -19.50 12.04 0.23
C GLU A 300 -18.63 12.50 1.41
N PRO A 301 -17.49 11.83 1.68
CA PRO A 301 -16.60 12.25 2.74
C PRO A 301 -16.15 13.70 2.57
N ASP A 302 -16.43 14.52 3.57
CA ASP A 302 -15.86 15.85 3.71
C ASP A 302 -14.89 15.91 4.89
N TYR A 303 -13.71 16.46 4.62
CA TYR A 303 -12.59 16.49 5.55
C TYR A 303 -12.26 17.91 6.05
N GLN A 304 -13.18 18.88 5.91
CA GLN A 304 -12.97 20.27 6.35
C GLN A 304 -12.49 20.38 7.81
N ASP A 305 -13.04 19.57 8.71
CA ASP A 305 -12.71 19.56 10.15
C ASP A 305 -11.56 18.59 10.51
N CYS A 306 -10.84 18.02 9.54
CA CYS A 306 -9.81 17.01 9.79
C CYS A 306 -8.42 17.67 9.86
N GLU A 307 -7.89 17.85 11.06
CA GLU A 307 -6.60 18.53 11.29
C GLU A 307 -5.39 17.77 10.69
N ASP A 308 -5.40 16.43 10.78
CA ASP A 308 -4.31 15.56 10.33
C ASP A 308 -4.68 14.82 9.02
N LEU A 309 -5.16 15.57 8.03
CA LEU A 309 -5.60 15.00 6.75
C LEU A 309 -4.40 14.64 5.85
N GLU A 310 -4.12 13.34 5.73
CA GLU A 310 -3.00 12.79 4.95
C GLU A 310 -3.33 12.58 3.45
N ILE A 311 -3.94 13.58 2.80
CA ILE A 311 -4.22 13.55 1.35
C ILE A 311 -4.03 14.93 0.72
N ILE A 312 -3.44 14.97 -0.47
CA ILE A 312 -3.39 16.18 -1.30
C ILE A 312 -4.73 16.30 -2.04
N ARG A 313 -5.44 17.41 -1.83
CA ARG A 313 -6.74 17.66 -2.47
C ARG A 313 -6.60 18.33 -3.83
N LYS A 314 -7.59 18.12 -4.71
CA LYS A 314 -7.73 18.93 -5.93
C LYS A 314 -7.92 20.40 -5.53
N LYS A 315 -7.24 21.31 -6.22
CA LYS A 315 -7.53 22.74 -6.09
C LYS A 315 -8.88 22.99 -6.75
N THR A 316 -9.86 23.45 -5.98
CA THR A 316 -11.07 24.03 -6.54
C THR A 316 -10.68 25.37 -7.13
N GLU A 317 -10.75 25.53 -8.45
CA GLU A 317 -10.73 26.88 -9.01
C GLU A 317 -11.98 27.61 -8.50
N PRO A 318 -11.87 28.84 -7.98
CA PRO A 318 -13.04 29.61 -7.63
C PRO A 318 -13.89 29.79 -8.90
N PRO A 319 -15.23 29.73 -8.82
CA PRO A 319 -16.08 30.03 -9.96
C PRO A 319 -15.66 31.40 -10.50
N CYS A 320 -15.39 31.46 -11.81
CA CYS A 320 -15.03 32.68 -12.50
C CYS A 320 -16.09 33.74 -12.14
N ALA A 321 -15.70 34.79 -11.41
CA ALA A 321 -16.60 35.88 -11.13
C ALA A 321 -16.98 36.48 -12.48
N ASP A 322 -18.25 36.35 -12.85
CA ASP A 322 -18.83 37.01 -14.01
C ASP A 322 -18.48 38.51 -13.96
N LEU A 323 -17.56 38.92 -14.83
CA LEU A 323 -17.21 40.32 -15.08
C LEU A 323 -18.27 41.01 -15.96
N SER A 324 -19.53 40.57 -15.89
CA SER A 324 -20.66 41.11 -16.66
C SER A 324 -21.51 42.11 -15.87
N SER A 325 -20.90 42.86 -14.95
CA SER A 325 -21.51 44.04 -14.35
C SER A 325 -20.46 45.06 -13.92
N LEU A 326 -19.98 45.85 -14.88
CA LEU A 326 -19.41 47.18 -14.66
C LEU A 326 -20.00 48.16 -15.66
#